data_AF-A0A4Q3TW43-F1
#
_entry.id   AF-A0A4Q3TW43-F1
#
_cell.length_a   1.000
_cell.length_b   1.000
_cell.length_c   1.000
_cell.angle_alpha   90.00
_cell.angle_beta   90.00
_cell.angle_gamma   90.00
#
_symmetry.space_group_name_H-M   'P 1'
#
loop_
_entity.id
_entity.type
_entity.pdbx_description
1 polymer ?
#
loop_
_entity_poly.entity_id
_entity_poly.type
_entity_poly.pdbx_seq_one_letter_code
_entity_poly.pdbx_strand_id
1 'polypeptide(L)'
;FPTDYTCWGLNLGRFNSAHEGEFDPISASRIRDHNAYDAPLVCETAPGGPAFALAEADLRDYPALYLAGRGDGEAGVQAKLAPHPDAPTLVARTRVGSPLTTPWRVIMVGDHAGDLIESTLVTDLSPGPDFDAAWVKPGKSAWDWWNGGLIEGVPNAGMNTATFKAFIDFAAANGLQYVMIDEGWYRGAGGGGVVRPGVDVTRTVPEIDIPELVAYGRDRGVGVLLWLNWKALDAQFDAALDQYQAWGVAGIKVDFMDRDDQPMVNWFHRILGQAAEHHLLVDLHGAFHPTGLARTYPNFLTQEGVLGAEYNKWSARVTATHNVTLPYTRMIVGPIDYTPGGFRNVTPETFQHRFLLPTVMTTRAHGLAMFVVYDSPLTVVADTPDAYAGQPETAFIARVPTVWDETRFITGEIGQSVVLARRSGRDWYIGAMTNEQGRTVSVPLDFLGRGRFTATSYTDGDLPTDVEITDRPVSANDTLTLDLKGSGGAAVRLTPR
;
A
#
# COMPACT_ATOMS: atom_id res chain seq x y z
N PHE A 1 -13.56 -27.66 -4.19
CA PHE A 1 -14.00 -26.92 -5.38
C PHE A 1 -14.55 -27.92 -6.38
N PRO A 2 -15.60 -27.56 -7.14
CA PRO A 2 -16.23 -28.51 -8.07
C PRO A 2 -15.39 -28.75 -9.33
N THR A 3 -14.49 -27.84 -9.69
CA THR A 3 -13.59 -27.96 -10.85
C THR A 3 -12.19 -27.40 -10.52
N ASP A 4 -11.25 -27.61 -11.43
CA ASP A 4 -9.86 -27.14 -11.30
C ASP A 4 -9.74 -25.67 -11.72
N TYR A 5 -10.09 -24.77 -10.81
CA TYR A 5 -10.03 -23.32 -11.03
C TYR A 5 -8.60 -22.79 -11.14
N THR A 6 -8.41 -21.71 -11.88
CA THR A 6 -7.19 -20.89 -11.78
C THR A 6 -7.34 -20.00 -10.56
N CYS A 7 -6.36 -20.05 -9.66
CA CYS A 7 -6.30 -19.22 -8.46
C CYS A 7 -5.02 -18.39 -8.44
N TRP A 8 -5.03 -17.26 -7.73
CA TRP A 8 -3.89 -16.39 -7.48
C TRP A 8 -3.72 -16.27 -5.97
N GLY A 9 -2.53 -16.59 -5.48
CA GLY A 9 -2.26 -16.61 -4.05
C GLY A 9 -0.77 -16.49 -3.75
N LEU A 10 -0.47 -15.83 -2.64
CA LEU A 10 0.88 -15.67 -2.13
C LEU A 10 1.27 -16.88 -1.27
N ASN A 11 2.06 -17.81 -1.80
CA ASN A 11 2.51 -18.98 -1.04
C ASN A 11 3.82 -18.69 -0.28
N LEU A 12 3.72 -18.37 1.01
CA LEU A 12 4.89 -18.05 1.83
C LEU A 12 5.68 -19.30 2.26
N GLY A 13 5.01 -20.46 2.29
CA GLY A 13 5.60 -21.74 2.73
C GLY A 13 6.03 -21.79 4.20
N ARG A 14 5.87 -20.68 4.94
CA ARG A 14 6.20 -20.48 6.35
C ARG A 14 5.28 -19.40 6.93
N PHE A 15 5.25 -19.30 8.26
CA PHE A 15 4.44 -18.32 8.99
C PHE A 15 5.20 -17.01 9.27
N ASN A 16 6.48 -17.10 9.64
CA ASN A 16 7.28 -15.91 9.91
C ASN A 16 7.80 -15.30 8.60
N SER A 17 7.18 -14.21 8.15
CA SER A 17 7.49 -13.53 6.89
C SER A 17 7.00 -12.08 6.93
N ALA A 18 7.55 -11.22 6.09
CA ALA A 18 7.07 -9.86 5.87
C ALA A 18 5.80 -9.79 4.99
N HIS A 19 5.23 -10.95 4.61
CA HIS A 19 4.09 -11.07 3.67
C HIS A 19 4.30 -10.39 2.30
N GLU A 20 5.57 -10.32 1.86
CA GLU A 20 5.96 -9.77 0.57
C GLU A 20 6.23 -10.87 -0.46
N GLY A 21 5.38 -10.96 -1.48
CA GLY A 21 5.65 -11.78 -2.65
C GLY A 21 4.61 -11.63 -3.74
N GLU A 22 4.78 -12.41 -4.80
CA GLU A 22 3.88 -12.45 -5.94
C GLU A 22 2.64 -13.30 -5.63
N PHE A 23 1.50 -12.84 -6.14
CA PHE A 23 0.27 -13.64 -6.18
C PHE A 23 0.23 -14.40 -7.50
N ASP A 24 1.00 -15.48 -7.58
CA ASP A 24 1.17 -16.23 -8.83
C ASP A 24 -0.07 -17.08 -9.17
N PRO A 25 -0.37 -17.24 -10.48
CA PRO A 25 -1.43 -18.13 -10.92
C PRO A 25 -1.09 -19.59 -10.65
N ILE A 26 -2.04 -20.33 -10.08
CA ILE A 26 -1.95 -21.75 -9.78
C ILE A 26 -3.29 -22.44 -10.00
N SER A 27 -3.28 -23.62 -10.63
CA SER A 27 -4.47 -24.48 -10.69
C SER A 27 -4.81 -24.99 -9.29
N ALA A 28 -6.09 -24.99 -8.91
CA ALA A 28 -6.55 -25.47 -7.62
C ALA A 28 -6.09 -26.91 -7.31
N SER A 29 -6.02 -27.76 -8.32
CA SER A 29 -5.52 -29.14 -8.27
C SER A 29 -4.03 -29.24 -7.92
N ARG A 30 -3.28 -28.13 -7.94
CA ARG A 30 -1.86 -28.04 -7.59
C ARG A 30 -1.61 -27.47 -6.20
N ILE A 31 -2.63 -27.00 -5.51
CA ILE A 31 -2.51 -26.56 -4.11
C ILE A 31 -2.34 -27.81 -3.23
N ARG A 32 -1.32 -27.80 -2.36
CA ARG A 32 -0.90 -28.92 -1.51
C ARG A 32 -0.98 -28.56 -0.04
N ASP A 33 -1.07 -29.56 0.81
CA ASP A 33 -1.19 -29.45 2.28
C ASP A 33 0.01 -28.75 2.95
N HIS A 34 1.21 -28.91 2.39
CA HIS A 34 2.42 -28.24 2.85
C HIS A 34 2.45 -26.75 2.47
N ASN A 35 1.61 -26.29 1.55
CA ASN A 35 1.55 -24.86 1.22
C ASN A 35 1.03 -24.03 2.41
N ALA A 36 1.31 -22.74 2.34
CA ALA A 36 0.80 -21.74 3.26
C ALA A 36 0.51 -20.50 2.42
N TYR A 37 -0.65 -20.49 1.78
CA TYR A 37 -1.14 -19.34 1.03
C TYR A 37 -1.66 -18.31 2.02
N ASP A 38 -1.06 -17.12 1.98
CA ASP A 38 -1.58 -15.96 2.68
C ASP A 38 -2.95 -15.57 2.13
N ALA A 39 -3.77 -14.90 2.93
CA ALA A 39 -5.03 -14.35 2.45
C ALA A 39 -4.80 -13.00 1.74
N PRO A 40 -5.54 -12.69 0.66
CA PRO A 40 -6.60 -13.50 0.07
C PRO A 40 -6.06 -14.56 -0.92
N LEU A 41 -6.81 -15.66 -1.07
CA LEU A 41 -6.70 -16.55 -2.23
C LEU A 41 -7.86 -16.26 -3.18
N VAL A 42 -7.56 -15.80 -4.39
CA VAL A 42 -8.57 -15.41 -5.39
C VAL A 42 -8.63 -16.47 -6.46
N CYS A 43 -9.82 -16.87 -6.91
CA CYS A 43 -9.98 -17.88 -7.96
C CYS A 43 -11.03 -17.44 -8.97
N GLU A 44 -10.76 -17.73 -10.25
CA GLU A 44 -11.72 -17.57 -11.34
C GLU A 44 -12.31 -18.92 -11.72
N THR A 45 -13.63 -18.96 -11.93
CA THR A 45 -14.34 -20.17 -12.34
C THR A 45 -14.09 -20.55 -13.80
N ALA A 46 -13.74 -19.56 -14.62
CA ALA A 46 -13.26 -19.64 -16.00
C ALA A 46 -12.51 -18.34 -16.33
N PRO A 47 -11.62 -18.30 -17.35
CA PRO A 47 -10.90 -17.08 -17.72
C PRO A 47 -11.86 -15.91 -17.97
N GLY A 48 -11.71 -14.82 -17.19
CA GLY A 48 -12.57 -13.64 -17.28
C GLY A 48 -14.03 -13.84 -16.83
N GLY A 49 -14.35 -14.99 -16.23
CA GLY A 49 -15.67 -15.32 -15.70
C GLY A 49 -15.84 -14.98 -14.21
N PRO A 50 -16.89 -15.53 -13.57
CA PRO A 50 -17.14 -15.33 -12.15
C PRO A 50 -15.94 -15.67 -11.29
N ALA A 51 -15.70 -14.83 -10.29
CA ALA A 51 -14.55 -14.92 -9.41
C ALA A 51 -15.00 -14.98 -7.94
N PHE A 52 -14.17 -15.59 -7.10
CA PHE A 52 -14.33 -15.53 -5.66
C PHE A 52 -12.99 -15.35 -4.96
N ALA A 53 -13.01 -14.73 -3.79
CA ALA A 53 -11.84 -14.58 -2.93
C ALA A 53 -12.12 -15.13 -1.53
N LEU A 54 -11.16 -15.88 -1.01
CA LEU A 54 -11.16 -16.41 0.35
C LEU A 54 -10.26 -15.52 1.22
N ALA A 55 -10.82 -14.95 2.28
CA ALA A 55 -10.14 -14.02 3.18
C ALA A 55 -10.64 -14.17 4.63
N GLU A 56 -10.22 -13.25 5.50
CA GLU A 56 -10.75 -13.09 6.85
C GLU A 56 -11.00 -11.63 7.21
N ALA A 57 -11.75 -11.38 8.27
CA ALA A 57 -12.04 -10.04 8.79
C ALA A 57 -12.21 -10.06 10.32
N ASP A 58 -12.00 -8.90 10.96
CA ASP A 58 -12.01 -8.71 12.42
C ASP A 58 -11.05 -9.68 13.15
N LEU A 59 -9.79 -9.74 12.67
CA LEU A 59 -8.75 -10.57 13.28
C LEU A 59 -8.30 -9.99 14.61
N ARG A 60 -8.84 -10.52 15.72
CA ARG A 60 -8.54 -10.12 17.10
C ARG A 60 -8.37 -11.33 18.01
N ASP A 61 -7.36 -11.30 18.88
CA ASP A 61 -7.07 -12.35 19.86
C ASP A 61 -7.07 -13.76 19.24
N TYR A 62 -6.60 -13.86 18.00
CA TYR A 62 -6.56 -15.08 17.19
C TYR A 62 -5.41 -14.98 16.18
N PRO A 63 -4.77 -16.08 15.77
CA PRO A 63 -3.74 -16.06 14.72
C PRO A 63 -4.37 -15.90 13.32
N ALA A 64 -3.59 -15.36 12.39
CA ALA A 64 -4.04 -15.17 11.01
C ALA A 64 -4.30 -16.49 10.24
N LEU A 65 -5.14 -16.38 9.22
CA LEU A 65 -5.55 -17.42 8.30
C LEU A 65 -4.53 -17.58 7.16
N TYR A 66 -4.06 -18.81 7.01
CA TYR A 66 -3.48 -19.33 5.79
C TYR A 66 -4.41 -20.37 5.16
N LEU A 67 -4.23 -20.58 3.87
CA LEU A 67 -4.93 -21.59 3.09
C LEU A 67 -3.93 -22.63 2.59
N ALA A 68 -4.30 -23.90 2.72
CA ALA A 68 -3.48 -25.03 2.26
C ALA A 68 -4.36 -26.05 1.54
N GLY A 69 -3.74 -26.93 0.75
CA GLY A 69 -4.46 -28.04 0.13
C GLY A 69 -5.05 -28.96 1.19
N ARG A 70 -6.17 -29.61 0.87
CA ARG A 70 -6.93 -30.45 1.82
C ARG A 70 -6.19 -31.69 2.30
N GLY A 71 -5.20 -32.17 1.55
CA GLY A 71 -4.43 -33.38 1.86
C GLY A 71 -5.18 -34.70 1.61
N ASP A 72 -6.44 -34.65 1.21
CA ASP A 72 -7.28 -35.82 0.86
C ASP A 72 -7.32 -36.11 -0.65
N GLY A 73 -6.61 -35.31 -1.46
CA GLY A 73 -6.57 -35.42 -2.92
C GLY A 73 -7.71 -34.68 -3.64
N GLU A 74 -8.70 -34.15 -2.92
CA GLU A 74 -9.80 -33.40 -3.50
C GLU A 74 -9.41 -31.95 -3.77
N ALA A 75 -10.00 -31.36 -4.82
CA ALA A 75 -9.77 -29.96 -5.15
C ALA A 75 -10.33 -29.04 -4.05
N GLY A 76 -9.56 -28.03 -3.65
CA GLY A 76 -9.97 -27.04 -2.66
C GLY A 76 -8.92 -26.82 -1.58
N VAL A 77 -9.28 -25.96 -0.63
CA VAL A 77 -8.38 -25.55 0.45
C VAL A 77 -9.00 -25.81 1.82
N GLN A 78 -8.14 -25.88 2.83
CA GLN A 78 -8.47 -25.89 4.24
C GLN A 78 -7.77 -24.74 4.95
N ALA A 79 -8.34 -24.29 6.07
CA ALA A 79 -7.72 -23.30 6.93
C ALA A 79 -6.49 -23.90 7.62
N LYS A 80 -5.41 -23.12 7.67
CA LYS A 80 -4.16 -23.39 8.37
C LYS A 80 -3.84 -22.13 9.16
N LEU A 81 -3.51 -22.25 10.43
CA LEU A 81 -3.32 -21.09 11.31
C LEU A 81 -1.87 -20.96 11.72
N ALA A 82 -1.41 -19.71 11.89
CA ALA A 82 -0.08 -19.45 12.43
C ALA A 82 0.03 -20.06 13.85
N PRO A 83 1.08 -20.85 14.12
CA PRO A 83 1.28 -21.44 15.44
C PRO A 83 1.77 -20.39 16.43
N HIS A 84 1.47 -20.60 17.71
CA HIS A 84 2.00 -19.79 18.80
C HIS A 84 3.53 -19.96 18.89
N PRO A 85 4.32 -18.88 19.01
CA PRO A 85 5.78 -18.94 18.96
C PRO A 85 6.40 -19.83 20.05
N ASP A 86 5.86 -19.78 21.27
CA ASP A 86 6.35 -20.59 22.40
C ASP A 86 5.74 -22.00 22.47
N ALA A 87 4.77 -22.33 21.63
CA ALA A 87 4.03 -23.59 21.70
C ALA A 87 3.50 -23.99 20.31
N PRO A 88 4.32 -24.66 19.47
CA PRO A 88 3.99 -24.90 18.06
C PRO A 88 2.74 -25.74 17.78
N THR A 89 2.21 -26.46 18.77
CA THR A 89 0.96 -27.23 18.68
C THR A 89 -0.28 -26.44 19.09
N LEU A 90 -0.09 -25.20 19.55
CA LEU A 90 -1.14 -24.27 19.98
C LEU A 90 -1.26 -23.16 18.94
N VAL A 91 -2.48 -22.81 18.55
CA VAL A 91 -2.73 -21.71 17.59
C VAL A 91 -3.38 -20.51 18.28
N ALA A 92 -4.30 -20.74 19.22
CA ALA A 92 -4.96 -19.70 19.99
C ALA A 92 -5.08 -20.08 21.47
N ARG A 93 -4.86 -19.11 22.35
CA ARG A 93 -5.06 -19.21 23.80
C ARG A 93 -6.09 -18.18 24.22
N THR A 94 -7.12 -18.60 24.96
CA THR A 94 -8.06 -17.67 25.60
C THR A 94 -8.03 -17.85 27.11
N ARG A 95 -8.52 -16.84 27.84
CA ARG A 95 -8.66 -16.90 29.30
C ARG A 95 -9.70 -17.97 29.66
N VAL A 96 -9.39 -18.79 30.67
CA VAL A 96 -10.35 -19.77 31.20
C VAL A 96 -11.65 -19.08 31.61
N GLY A 97 -12.77 -19.55 31.07
CA GLY A 97 -14.10 -18.96 31.29
C GLY A 97 -14.54 -17.91 30.26
N SER A 98 -13.66 -17.52 29.33
CA SER A 98 -14.02 -16.68 28.18
C SER A 98 -14.40 -17.53 26.96
N PRO A 99 -15.36 -17.09 26.12
CA PRO A 99 -15.61 -17.74 24.83
C PRO A 99 -14.43 -17.54 23.89
N LEU A 100 -14.12 -18.56 23.08
CA LEU A 100 -13.22 -18.41 21.94
C LEU A 100 -14.04 -17.86 20.77
N THR A 101 -13.75 -16.63 20.35
CA THR A 101 -14.36 -16.02 19.16
C THR A 101 -13.34 -16.08 18.03
N THR A 102 -13.74 -16.63 16.89
CA THR A 102 -12.89 -16.63 15.69
C THR A 102 -13.12 -15.37 14.89
N PRO A 103 -12.13 -14.90 14.11
CA PRO A 103 -12.38 -13.92 13.06
C PRO A 103 -13.40 -14.45 12.07
N TRP A 104 -14.02 -13.55 11.31
CA TRP A 104 -14.85 -13.95 10.18
C TRP A 104 -14.00 -14.69 9.15
N ARG A 105 -14.58 -15.70 8.49
CA ARG A 105 -14.02 -16.30 7.27
C ARG A 105 -14.88 -15.83 6.12
N VAL A 106 -14.25 -15.11 5.20
CA VAL A 106 -14.92 -14.32 4.18
C VAL A 106 -14.81 -15.04 2.83
N ILE A 107 -15.93 -15.11 2.13
CA ILE A 107 -16.00 -15.50 0.72
C ILE A 107 -16.63 -14.34 -0.03
N MET A 108 -15.82 -13.57 -0.74
CA MET A 108 -16.31 -12.56 -1.68
C MET A 108 -16.59 -13.25 -3.01
N VAL A 109 -17.68 -12.88 -3.69
CA VAL A 109 -18.08 -13.46 -4.99
C VAL A 109 -18.53 -12.32 -5.89
N GLY A 110 -18.06 -12.33 -7.14
CA GLY A 110 -18.42 -11.36 -8.18
C GLY A 110 -18.57 -12.04 -9.54
N ASP A 111 -19.20 -11.36 -10.48
CA ASP A 111 -19.34 -11.83 -11.86
C ASP A 111 -18.00 -11.71 -12.61
N HIS A 112 -17.13 -10.81 -12.15
CA HIS A 112 -15.74 -10.65 -12.55
C HIS A 112 -14.84 -10.41 -11.34
N ALA A 113 -13.55 -10.74 -11.44
CA ALA A 113 -12.58 -10.46 -10.37
C ALA A 113 -12.48 -8.97 -10.01
N GLY A 114 -12.70 -8.08 -10.99
CA GLY A 114 -12.70 -6.65 -10.77
C GLY A 114 -13.83 -6.15 -9.88
N ASP A 115 -14.96 -6.84 -9.84
CA ASP A 115 -16.09 -6.48 -8.96
C ASP A 115 -15.70 -6.60 -7.48
N LEU A 116 -14.71 -7.45 -7.17
CA LEU A 116 -14.21 -7.63 -5.80
C LEU A 116 -13.45 -6.39 -5.29
N ILE A 117 -12.97 -5.52 -6.19
CA ILE A 117 -12.27 -4.28 -5.84
C ILE A 117 -13.21 -3.28 -5.17
N GLU A 118 -14.49 -3.28 -5.54
CA GLU A 118 -15.51 -2.40 -4.96
C GLU A 118 -16.09 -2.93 -3.64
N SER A 119 -15.71 -4.15 -3.24
CA SER A 119 -16.24 -4.81 -2.05
C SER A 119 -15.80 -4.11 -0.76
N THR A 120 -16.78 -3.77 0.09
CA THR A 120 -16.55 -3.29 1.46
C THR A 120 -16.67 -4.41 2.50
N LEU A 121 -16.81 -5.68 2.10
CA LEU A 121 -17.19 -6.75 3.01
C LEU A 121 -16.20 -6.95 4.18
N VAL A 122 -14.89 -6.85 3.94
CA VAL A 122 -13.87 -6.99 4.99
C VAL A 122 -13.98 -5.88 6.02
N THR A 123 -14.21 -4.63 5.60
CA THR A 123 -14.41 -3.52 6.53
C THR A 123 -15.78 -3.58 7.18
N ASP A 124 -16.84 -3.95 6.47
CA ASP A 124 -18.22 -4.06 6.98
C ASP A 124 -18.38 -5.09 8.11
N LEU A 125 -17.50 -6.09 8.17
CA LEU A 125 -17.45 -7.11 9.22
C LEU A 125 -16.64 -6.70 10.46
N SER A 126 -15.82 -5.66 10.37
CA SER A 126 -15.03 -5.13 11.50
C SER A 126 -15.80 -4.09 12.31
N PRO A 127 -15.56 -3.94 13.62
CA PRO A 127 -16.21 -2.90 14.41
C PRO A 127 -15.72 -1.50 14.00
N GLY A 128 -16.58 -0.50 14.20
CA GLY A 128 -16.19 0.92 14.09
C GLY A 128 -15.27 1.37 15.24
N PRO A 129 -14.72 2.59 15.16
CA PRO A 129 -13.86 3.11 16.21
C PRO A 129 -14.62 3.38 17.51
N ASP A 130 -13.93 3.24 18.63
CA ASP A 130 -14.39 3.59 19.98
C ASP A 130 -13.84 4.94 20.46
N PHE A 131 -13.18 5.70 19.58
CA PHE A 131 -12.62 7.02 19.83
C PHE A 131 -13.03 8.04 18.74
N ASP A 132 -12.86 9.34 19.01
CA ASP A 132 -13.09 10.39 18.02
C ASP A 132 -11.94 10.43 17.00
N ALA A 133 -12.24 10.10 15.75
CA ALA A 133 -11.30 10.07 14.65
C ALA A 133 -11.23 11.38 13.83
N ALA A 134 -11.88 12.47 14.25
CA ALA A 134 -11.91 13.73 13.47
C ALA A 134 -10.53 14.36 13.20
N TRP A 135 -9.55 14.06 14.06
CA TRP A 135 -8.16 14.50 13.93
C TRP A 135 -7.37 13.74 12.86
N VAL A 136 -7.81 12.53 12.49
CA VAL A 136 -7.13 11.70 11.48
C VAL A 136 -7.19 12.40 10.13
N LYS A 137 -6.02 12.59 9.51
CA LYS A 137 -5.88 13.18 8.19
C LYS A 137 -5.11 12.23 7.27
N PRO A 138 -5.72 11.74 6.18
CA PRO A 138 -4.99 11.06 5.12
C PRO A 138 -4.18 12.07 4.30
N GLY A 139 -3.22 11.59 3.52
CA GLY A 139 -2.45 12.46 2.66
C GLY A 139 -1.29 11.75 1.97
N LYS A 140 -0.43 12.56 1.35
CA LYS A 140 0.78 12.08 0.70
C LYS A 140 2.02 12.46 1.49
N SER A 141 3.03 11.60 1.47
CA SER A 141 4.32 11.84 2.12
C SER A 141 5.44 11.89 1.11
N ALA A 142 6.31 12.92 1.17
CA ALA A 142 7.63 12.78 0.54
C ALA A 142 8.45 11.76 1.35
N TRP A 143 9.21 10.91 0.67
CA TRP A 143 9.90 9.79 1.32
C TRP A 143 11.39 9.78 0.96
N ASP A 144 12.24 9.55 1.95
CA ASP A 144 13.70 9.61 1.82
C ASP A 144 14.33 8.25 1.49
N TRP A 145 13.83 7.17 2.09
CA TRP A 145 14.51 5.87 2.09
C TRP A 145 14.72 5.25 0.70
N TRP A 146 13.70 5.32 -0.16
CA TRP A 146 13.74 4.67 -1.47
C TRP A 146 14.82 5.26 -2.36
N ASN A 147 14.90 6.58 -2.41
CA ASN A 147 15.91 7.31 -3.18
C ASN A 147 17.27 7.42 -2.44
N GLY A 148 17.31 7.12 -1.14
CA GLY A 148 18.52 7.13 -0.32
C GLY A 148 18.78 8.45 0.40
N GLY A 149 17.78 9.32 0.55
CA GLY A 149 17.91 10.64 1.16
C GLY A 149 18.78 11.59 0.33
N LEU A 150 18.93 11.30 -0.97
CA LEU A 150 19.79 12.06 -1.87
C LEU A 150 18.99 13.19 -2.50
N ILE A 151 19.51 14.42 -2.41
CA ILE A 151 18.91 15.59 -3.04
C ILE A 151 20.03 16.37 -3.73
N GLU A 152 19.83 16.71 -5.00
CA GLU A 152 20.77 17.53 -5.75
C GLU A 152 20.87 18.93 -5.11
N GLY A 153 22.09 19.44 -4.95
CA GLY A 153 22.31 20.76 -4.36
C GLY A 153 22.26 20.83 -2.82
N VAL A 154 21.94 19.75 -2.11
CA VAL A 154 22.10 19.66 -0.64
C VAL A 154 23.46 19.02 -0.29
N PRO A 155 24.41 19.76 0.31
CA PRO A 155 25.71 19.21 0.69
C PRO A 155 25.55 18.09 1.72
N ASN A 156 26.20 16.94 1.48
CA ASN A 156 26.12 15.75 2.34
C ASN A 156 24.67 15.28 2.60
N ALA A 157 23.84 15.28 1.56
CA ALA A 157 22.47 14.80 1.65
C ALA A 157 22.39 13.39 2.27
N GLY A 158 21.46 13.21 3.23
CA GLY A 158 21.26 11.97 3.97
C GLY A 158 20.47 12.20 5.25
N MET A 159 20.71 11.38 6.27
CA MET A 159 20.00 11.45 7.56
C MET A 159 20.47 12.66 8.41
N ASN A 160 20.07 13.87 8.02
CA ASN A 160 20.38 15.11 8.74
C ASN A 160 19.29 16.19 8.57
N THR A 161 19.27 17.17 9.48
CA THR A 161 18.24 18.23 9.49
C THR A 161 18.16 19.02 8.18
N ALA A 162 19.28 19.29 7.50
CA ALA A 162 19.27 20.09 6.27
C ALA A 162 18.56 19.36 5.12
N THR A 163 18.79 18.05 4.98
CA THR A 163 18.10 17.21 3.99
C THR A 163 16.60 17.15 4.24
N PHE A 164 16.17 16.95 5.49
CA PHE A 164 14.73 16.88 5.78
C PHE A 164 14.03 18.22 5.68
N LYS A 165 14.71 19.36 5.92
CA LYS A 165 14.15 20.67 5.56
C LYS A 165 13.89 20.79 4.06
N ALA A 166 14.78 20.28 3.21
CA ALA A 166 14.57 20.27 1.76
C ALA A 166 13.41 19.37 1.34
N PHE A 167 13.24 18.18 1.95
CA PHE A 167 12.05 17.35 1.75
C PHE A 167 10.77 18.06 2.21
N ILE A 168 10.80 18.77 3.34
CA ILE A 168 9.66 19.56 3.83
C ILE A 168 9.32 20.68 2.86
N ASP A 169 10.32 21.40 2.33
CA ASP A 169 10.09 22.46 1.34
C ASP A 169 9.50 21.89 0.04
N PHE A 170 9.96 20.72 -0.41
CA PHE A 170 9.38 20.00 -1.54
C PHE A 170 7.93 19.59 -1.27
N ALA A 171 7.64 19.01 -0.11
CA ALA A 171 6.30 18.62 0.30
C ALA A 171 5.35 19.82 0.29
N ALA A 172 5.76 20.93 0.92
CA ALA A 172 4.99 22.16 0.97
C ALA A 172 4.72 22.74 -0.42
N ALA A 173 5.74 22.78 -1.29
CA ALA A 173 5.62 23.32 -2.65
C ALA A 173 4.68 22.49 -3.54
N ASN A 174 4.53 21.19 -3.27
CA ASN A 174 3.71 20.26 -4.05
C ASN A 174 2.41 19.85 -3.34
N GLY A 175 2.07 20.48 -2.21
CA GLY A 175 0.84 20.19 -1.46
C GLY A 175 0.79 18.77 -0.88
N LEU A 176 1.94 18.19 -0.55
CA LEU A 176 2.03 16.94 0.20
C LEU A 176 1.88 17.23 1.69
N GLN A 177 1.11 16.39 2.38
CA GLN A 177 0.74 16.61 3.78
C GLN A 177 1.87 16.24 4.73
N TYR A 178 2.77 15.34 4.30
CA TYR A 178 3.75 14.72 5.19
C TYR A 178 5.16 14.64 4.58
N VAL A 179 6.14 14.49 5.47
CA VAL A 179 7.47 13.96 5.18
C VAL A 179 7.71 12.79 6.13
N MET A 180 8.19 11.68 5.58
CA MET A 180 8.63 10.52 6.33
C MET A 180 10.13 10.65 6.58
N ILE A 181 10.53 10.43 7.83
CA ILE A 181 11.93 10.28 8.24
C ILE A 181 12.10 8.79 8.54
N ASP A 182 12.64 8.07 7.56
CA ASP A 182 12.72 6.62 7.64
C ASP A 182 13.94 6.14 8.48
N GLU A 183 14.36 4.88 8.32
CA GLU A 183 15.39 4.23 9.12
C GLU A 183 16.69 5.05 9.25
N GLY A 184 17.09 5.32 10.49
CA GLY A 184 18.41 5.87 10.83
C GLY A 184 18.41 7.09 11.74
N TRP A 185 17.25 7.67 12.05
CA TRP A 185 17.16 8.95 12.77
C TRP A 185 17.40 8.87 14.29
N TYR A 186 17.27 7.70 14.91
CA TYR A 186 17.40 7.53 16.37
C TYR A 186 18.70 6.87 16.80
N ARG A 187 19.09 7.10 18.06
CA ARG A 187 20.35 6.62 18.63
C ARG A 187 20.42 5.10 18.62
N GLY A 188 21.44 4.57 17.96
CA GLY A 188 21.69 3.12 17.91
C GLY A 188 20.82 2.38 16.91
N ALA A 189 20.20 3.07 15.94
CA ALA A 189 19.52 2.44 14.81
C ALA A 189 20.43 1.40 14.11
N GLY A 190 19.84 0.25 13.77
CA GLY A 190 20.60 -0.94 13.42
C GLY A 190 20.80 -1.19 11.92
N GLY A 191 19.87 -0.73 11.08
CA GLY A 191 19.79 -1.09 9.67
C GLY A 191 19.06 -2.43 9.48
N GLY A 192 18.10 -2.50 8.54
CA GLY A 192 17.53 -3.76 8.02
C GLY A 192 17.01 -4.71 9.10
N GLY A 193 16.17 -4.20 10.02
CA GLY A 193 15.53 -4.99 11.07
C GLY A 193 16.43 -5.33 12.27
N VAL A 194 17.70 -4.91 12.27
CA VAL A 194 18.64 -5.17 13.37
C VAL A 194 18.35 -4.25 14.56
N VAL A 195 18.28 -4.84 15.76
CA VAL A 195 18.15 -4.09 17.03
C VAL A 195 19.45 -4.18 17.79
N ARG A 196 20.15 -3.05 17.97
CA ARG A 196 21.45 -3.00 18.66
C ARG A 196 21.27 -2.79 20.16
N PRO A 197 22.17 -3.33 21.01
CA PRO A 197 22.19 -3.03 22.44
C PRO A 197 22.30 -1.51 22.69
N GLY A 198 21.47 -0.99 23.59
CA GLY A 198 21.46 0.43 23.95
C GLY A 198 20.79 1.35 22.92
N VAL A 199 20.02 0.77 21.99
CA VAL A 199 19.10 1.51 21.12
C VAL A 199 18.11 2.35 21.93
N ASP A 200 17.88 3.58 21.52
CA ASP A 200 17.01 4.53 22.21
C ASP A 200 16.17 5.27 21.17
N VAL A 201 14.90 4.87 21.03
CA VAL A 201 13.95 5.45 20.08
C VAL A 201 13.38 6.79 20.56
N THR A 202 13.73 7.23 21.77
CA THR A 202 13.34 8.52 22.34
C THR A 202 14.42 9.59 22.13
N ARG A 203 15.57 9.23 21.55
CA ARG A 203 16.71 10.12 21.31
C ARG A 203 17.15 10.11 19.86
N THR A 204 17.35 11.30 19.30
CA THR A 204 17.82 11.48 17.93
C THR A 204 19.33 11.23 17.79
N VAL A 205 19.80 10.95 16.57
CA VAL A 205 21.22 11.04 16.23
C VAL A 205 21.68 12.50 16.20
N PRO A 206 22.98 12.81 16.41
CA PRO A 206 23.47 14.20 16.49
C PRO A 206 23.18 15.06 15.25
N GLU A 207 23.06 14.43 14.08
CA GLU A 207 22.84 15.10 12.80
C GLU A 207 21.39 15.52 12.57
N ILE A 208 20.45 15.04 13.38
CA ILE A 208 19.01 15.30 13.22
C ILE A 208 18.36 15.88 14.48
N ASP A 209 17.58 16.94 14.29
CA ASP A 209 16.76 17.58 15.30
C ASP A 209 15.28 17.44 14.94
N ILE A 210 14.62 16.43 15.50
CA ILE A 210 13.21 16.14 15.24
C ILE A 210 12.29 17.29 15.72
N PRO A 211 12.42 17.83 16.95
CA PRO A 211 11.66 19.01 17.37
C PRO A 211 11.78 20.20 16.40
N GLU A 212 12.98 20.49 15.89
CA GLU A 212 13.19 21.54 14.90
C GLU A 212 12.47 21.23 13.59
N LEU A 213 12.56 19.98 13.09
CA LEU A 213 11.89 19.56 11.85
C LEU A 213 10.36 19.60 11.98
N VAL A 214 9.81 19.18 13.12
CA VAL A 214 8.36 19.29 13.39
C VAL A 214 7.93 20.76 13.40
N ALA A 215 8.69 21.65 14.06
CA ALA A 215 8.38 23.08 14.07
C ALA A 215 8.46 23.68 12.65
N TYR A 216 9.51 23.35 11.90
CA TYR A 216 9.71 23.83 10.52
C TYR A 216 8.63 23.34 9.55
N GLY A 217 8.21 22.08 9.69
CA GLY A 217 7.12 21.46 8.94
C GLY A 217 5.77 22.09 9.27
N ARG A 218 5.46 22.28 10.55
CA ARG A 218 4.22 22.93 11.00
C ARG A 218 4.06 24.33 10.39
N ASP A 219 5.12 25.12 10.35
CA ASP A 219 5.10 26.48 9.76
C ASP A 219 4.82 26.46 8.24
N ARG A 220 4.92 25.29 7.60
CA ARG A 220 4.65 25.04 6.17
C ARG A 220 3.44 24.15 5.92
N GLY A 221 2.73 23.73 6.96
CA GLY A 221 1.59 22.81 6.86
C GLY A 221 1.96 21.37 6.52
N VAL A 222 3.18 20.94 6.84
CA VAL A 222 3.70 19.58 6.60
C VAL A 222 3.93 18.87 7.93
N GLY A 223 3.31 17.71 8.11
CA GLY A 223 3.53 16.84 9.27
C GLY A 223 4.77 15.95 9.11
N VAL A 224 5.41 15.61 10.22
CA VAL A 224 6.54 14.68 10.25
C VAL A 224 6.07 13.30 10.71
N LEU A 225 6.40 12.27 9.95
CA LEU A 225 6.20 10.86 10.28
C LEU A 225 7.57 10.22 10.60
N LEU A 226 7.62 9.34 11.60
CA LEU A 226 8.86 8.69 12.03
C LEU A 226 8.82 7.17 11.86
N TRP A 227 9.83 6.60 11.20
CA TRP A 227 9.99 5.15 11.14
C TRP A 227 10.63 4.56 12.40
N LEU A 228 10.22 3.35 12.79
CA LEU A 228 10.72 2.63 13.96
C LEU A 228 10.73 1.11 13.75
N ASN A 229 11.76 0.44 14.27
CA ASN A 229 11.72 -1.01 14.44
C ASN A 229 10.78 -1.40 15.59
N TRP A 230 9.88 -2.37 15.36
CA TRP A 230 8.84 -2.73 16.34
C TRP A 230 9.40 -3.18 17.69
N LYS A 231 10.52 -3.93 17.73
CA LYS A 231 11.11 -4.42 19.00
C LYS A 231 11.77 -3.29 19.78
N ALA A 232 12.37 -2.33 19.08
CA ALA A 232 12.98 -1.17 19.71
C ALA A 232 11.90 -0.25 20.32
N LEU A 233 10.77 -0.10 19.63
CA LEU A 233 9.58 0.56 20.14
C LEU A 233 8.97 -0.21 21.32
N ASP A 234 8.75 -1.52 21.19
CA ASP A 234 8.15 -2.36 22.23
C ASP A 234 8.90 -2.30 23.57
N ALA A 235 10.22 -2.25 23.52
CA ALA A 235 11.06 -2.12 24.72
C ALA A 235 10.95 -0.76 25.43
N GLN A 236 10.44 0.28 24.75
CA GLN A 236 10.37 1.67 25.23
C GLN A 236 8.98 2.27 25.02
N PHE A 237 7.95 1.42 24.95
CA PHE A 237 6.66 1.71 24.34
C PHE A 237 6.01 3.01 24.84
N ASP A 238 5.71 3.09 26.14
CA ASP A 238 5.02 4.25 26.73
C ASP A 238 5.85 5.53 26.59
N ALA A 239 7.14 5.46 26.94
CA ALA A 239 8.04 6.61 26.87
C ALA A 239 8.24 7.14 25.44
N ALA A 240 8.21 6.26 24.44
CA ALA A 240 8.32 6.63 23.03
C ALA A 240 7.07 7.38 22.56
N LEU A 241 5.87 6.85 22.83
CA LEU A 241 4.62 7.48 22.41
C LEU A 241 4.41 8.85 23.11
N ASP A 242 4.70 8.94 24.41
CA ASP A 242 4.71 10.20 25.16
C ASP A 242 5.67 11.22 24.51
N GLN A 243 6.87 10.77 24.13
CA GLN A 243 7.89 11.63 23.53
C GLN A 243 7.47 12.14 22.14
N TYR A 244 6.87 11.29 21.30
CA TYR A 244 6.41 11.66 19.96
C TYR A 244 5.24 12.64 20.02
N GLN A 245 4.30 12.44 20.93
CA GLN A 245 3.24 13.40 21.19
C GLN A 245 3.83 14.74 21.67
N ALA A 246 4.79 14.71 22.62
CA ALA A 246 5.43 15.92 23.14
C ALA A 246 6.20 16.70 22.07
N TRP A 247 6.83 16.01 21.11
CA TRP A 247 7.46 16.64 19.96
C TRP A 247 6.47 17.19 18.94
N GLY A 248 5.23 16.68 18.91
CA GLY A 248 4.21 17.02 17.92
C GLY A 248 4.36 16.27 16.60
N VAL A 249 4.93 15.07 16.65
CA VAL A 249 5.02 14.14 15.50
C VAL A 249 3.60 13.80 15.03
N ALA A 250 3.39 13.73 13.71
CA ALA A 250 2.06 13.47 13.15
C ALA A 250 1.71 11.97 13.14
N GLY A 251 2.70 11.09 13.13
CA GLY A 251 2.50 9.66 13.09
C GLY A 251 3.80 8.86 13.02
N ILE A 252 3.64 7.54 12.99
CA ILE A 252 4.72 6.56 13.02
C ILE A 252 4.55 5.52 11.92
N LYS A 253 5.68 5.07 11.37
CA LYS A 253 5.78 3.88 10.54
C LYS A 253 6.51 2.80 11.34
N VAL A 254 5.87 1.68 11.64
CA VAL A 254 6.48 0.62 12.47
C VAL A 254 6.69 -0.64 11.65
N ASP A 255 7.87 -1.24 11.80
CA ASP A 255 8.39 -2.19 10.81
C ASP A 255 9.01 -3.44 11.44
N PHE A 256 9.17 -4.50 10.63
CA PHE A 256 9.82 -5.79 10.90
C PHE A 256 9.07 -6.72 11.87
N MET A 257 7.74 -6.64 11.95
CA MET A 257 6.96 -7.53 12.81
C MET A 257 7.08 -9.00 12.37
N ASP A 258 7.00 -9.25 11.06
CA ASP A 258 7.24 -10.51 10.35
C ASP A 258 6.50 -11.72 10.96
N ARG A 259 5.34 -11.46 11.56
CA ARG A 259 4.58 -12.40 12.39
C ARG A 259 3.10 -12.07 12.36
N ASP A 260 2.31 -13.12 12.49
CA ASP A 260 0.84 -13.06 12.45
C ASP A 260 0.19 -14.07 13.40
N ASP A 261 0.97 -14.57 14.36
CA ASP A 261 0.49 -15.33 15.49
C ASP A 261 -0.34 -14.46 16.46
N GLN A 262 -1.17 -15.10 17.28
CA GLN A 262 -2.09 -14.42 18.20
C GLN A 262 -1.42 -13.31 19.06
N PRO A 263 -0.25 -13.52 19.69
CA PRO A 263 0.49 -12.44 20.36
C PRO A 263 0.79 -11.22 19.49
N MET A 264 1.17 -11.40 18.21
CA MET A 264 1.45 -10.30 17.30
C MET A 264 0.18 -9.57 16.86
N VAL A 265 -0.89 -10.31 16.56
CA VAL A 265 -2.22 -9.73 16.31
C VAL A 265 -2.66 -8.84 17.49
N ASN A 266 -2.47 -9.32 18.73
CA ASN A 266 -2.76 -8.54 19.93
C ASN A 266 -1.85 -7.30 20.07
N TRP A 267 -0.59 -7.40 19.63
CA TRP A 267 0.33 -6.27 19.60
C TRP A 267 -0.13 -5.18 18.62
N PHE A 268 -0.64 -5.56 17.43
CA PHE A 268 -1.23 -4.63 16.45
C PHE A 268 -2.38 -3.83 17.09
N HIS A 269 -3.33 -4.51 17.74
CA HIS A 269 -4.41 -3.82 18.46
C HIS A 269 -3.90 -2.85 19.53
N ARG A 270 -2.84 -3.23 20.27
CA ARG A 270 -2.26 -2.38 21.31
C ARG A 270 -1.61 -1.13 20.71
N ILE A 271 -0.76 -1.25 19.69
CA ILE A 271 -0.12 -0.07 19.07
C ILE A 271 -1.13 0.85 18.41
N LEU A 272 -2.14 0.32 17.71
CA LEU A 272 -3.14 1.14 17.05
C LEU A 272 -4.01 1.93 18.06
N GLY A 273 -4.45 1.27 19.13
CA GLY A 273 -5.20 1.93 20.21
C GLY A 273 -4.38 2.97 20.96
N GLN A 274 -3.14 2.64 21.33
CA GLN A 274 -2.26 3.57 22.05
C GLN A 274 -1.84 4.75 21.17
N ALA A 275 -1.55 4.53 19.88
CA ALA A 275 -1.30 5.62 18.95
C ALA A 275 -2.53 6.55 18.80
N ALA A 276 -3.75 6.00 18.85
CA ALA A 276 -4.97 6.81 18.81
C ALA A 276 -5.11 7.72 20.04
N GLU A 277 -4.82 7.22 21.25
CA GLU A 277 -4.78 8.03 22.48
C GLU A 277 -3.74 9.18 22.40
N HIS A 278 -2.67 8.97 21.63
CA HIS A 278 -1.60 9.95 21.43
C HIS A 278 -1.81 10.87 20.21
N HIS A 279 -2.90 10.69 19.45
CA HIS A 279 -3.16 11.37 18.17
C HIS A 279 -2.07 11.15 17.11
N LEU A 280 -1.55 9.91 17.04
CA LEU A 280 -0.55 9.49 16.07
C LEU A 280 -1.18 8.65 14.95
N LEU A 281 -0.94 9.06 13.71
CA LEU A 281 -1.20 8.22 12.53
C LEU A 281 -0.25 7.02 12.53
N VAL A 282 -0.68 5.90 11.96
CA VAL A 282 0.10 4.66 11.92
C VAL A 282 0.13 4.08 10.52
N ASP A 283 1.35 3.71 10.11
CA ASP A 283 1.67 2.86 8.97
C ASP A 283 2.46 1.64 9.48
N LEU A 284 2.17 0.44 8.96
CA LEU A 284 2.80 -0.81 9.40
C LEU A 284 3.47 -1.55 8.24
N HIS A 285 4.79 -1.72 8.33
CA HIS A 285 5.64 -2.49 7.40
C HIS A 285 6.06 -3.83 8.03
N GLY A 286 6.46 -4.81 7.21
CA GLY A 286 6.65 -6.19 7.69
C GLY A 286 5.39 -6.74 8.39
N ALA A 287 4.22 -6.36 7.88
CA ALA A 287 2.90 -6.63 8.45
C ALA A 287 2.15 -7.72 7.68
N PHE A 288 1.29 -8.46 8.39
CA PHE A 288 0.41 -9.46 7.77
C PHE A 288 -0.72 -8.83 6.95
N HIS A 289 -1.44 -9.64 6.16
CA HIS A 289 -2.50 -9.14 5.28
C HIS A 289 -3.61 -8.38 6.05
N PRO A 290 -4.24 -7.33 5.48
CA PRO A 290 -5.25 -6.58 6.19
C PRO A 290 -6.52 -7.39 6.47
N THR A 291 -7.13 -7.10 7.61
CA THR A 291 -8.33 -7.82 8.13
C THR A 291 -9.44 -6.85 8.55
N GLY A 292 -9.43 -5.65 7.98
CA GLY A 292 -10.41 -4.58 8.26
C GLY A 292 -10.08 -3.70 9.46
N LEU A 293 -8.86 -3.78 10.02
CA LEU A 293 -8.41 -2.95 11.15
C LEU A 293 -8.54 -1.44 10.90
N ALA A 294 -8.43 -0.98 9.65
CA ALA A 294 -8.61 0.44 9.29
C ALA A 294 -10.00 0.99 9.65
N ARG A 295 -11.03 0.14 9.76
CA ARG A 295 -12.35 0.56 10.25
C ARG A 295 -12.35 0.74 11.77
N THR A 296 -11.71 -0.18 12.48
CA THR A 296 -11.66 -0.16 13.95
C THR A 296 -10.72 0.92 14.47
N TYR A 297 -9.63 1.18 13.74
CA TYR A 297 -8.63 2.19 14.05
C TYR A 297 -8.39 3.08 12.82
N PRO A 298 -9.19 4.13 12.60
CA PRO A 298 -9.03 5.01 11.44
C PRO A 298 -7.66 5.71 11.37
N ASN A 299 -6.93 5.82 12.48
CA ASN A 299 -5.55 6.31 12.48
C ASN A 299 -4.56 5.33 11.85
N PHE A 300 -4.94 4.06 11.64
CA PHE A 300 -4.21 3.10 10.83
C PHE A 300 -4.47 3.37 9.34
N LEU A 301 -3.57 4.15 8.72
CA LEU A 301 -3.82 4.68 7.39
C LEU A 301 -3.49 3.68 6.28
N THR A 302 -2.42 2.91 6.45
CA THR A 302 -1.98 1.96 5.44
C THR A 302 -1.02 0.92 6.04
N GLN A 303 -0.68 -0.09 5.26
CA GLN A 303 0.33 -1.08 5.59
C GLN A 303 0.93 -1.68 4.33
N GLU A 304 2.13 -2.23 4.45
CA GLU A 304 2.84 -2.94 3.39
C GLU A 304 2.20 -4.30 3.11
N GLY A 305 2.76 -5.41 3.64
CA GLY A 305 2.31 -6.77 3.35
C GLY A 305 2.13 -7.00 1.85
N VAL A 306 3.03 -6.42 1.05
CA VAL A 306 2.98 -6.37 -0.41
C VAL A 306 4.40 -6.27 -0.93
N LEU A 307 4.73 -7.00 -2.00
CA LEU A 307 6.00 -6.78 -2.69
C LEU A 307 5.95 -5.40 -3.38
N GLY A 308 6.48 -4.38 -2.70
CA GLY A 308 6.37 -2.97 -3.09
C GLY A 308 7.51 -2.47 -3.98
N ALA A 309 7.48 -1.17 -4.28
CA ALA A 309 8.47 -0.52 -5.15
C ALA A 309 9.90 -0.54 -4.59
N GLU A 310 10.09 -0.79 -3.29
CA GLU A 310 11.39 -1.01 -2.68
C GLU A 310 12.18 -2.17 -3.32
N TYR A 311 11.50 -3.21 -3.81
CA TYR A 311 12.15 -4.32 -4.50
C TYR A 311 12.85 -3.93 -5.80
N ASN A 312 12.58 -2.74 -6.36
CA ASN A 312 13.37 -2.18 -7.48
C ASN A 312 14.82 -1.86 -7.08
N LYS A 313 15.11 -1.73 -5.78
CA LYS A 313 16.45 -1.44 -5.26
C LYS A 313 17.39 -2.63 -5.37
N TRP A 314 16.86 -3.86 -5.38
CA TRP A 314 17.66 -5.10 -5.30
C TRP A 314 17.14 -6.26 -6.15
N SER A 315 16.06 -6.09 -6.91
CA SER A 315 15.49 -7.16 -7.75
C SER A 315 14.80 -6.60 -8.99
N ALA A 316 14.38 -7.50 -9.88
CA ALA A 316 13.51 -7.21 -11.03
C ALA A 316 12.10 -7.83 -10.85
N ARG A 317 11.66 -8.06 -9.61
CA ARG A 317 10.39 -8.74 -9.31
C ARG A 317 9.16 -7.84 -9.50
N VAL A 318 9.35 -6.52 -9.39
CA VAL A 318 8.29 -5.50 -9.53
C VAL A 318 7.94 -5.27 -11.00
N THR A 319 7.34 -6.27 -11.62
CA THR A 319 6.95 -6.26 -13.04
C THR A 319 5.61 -5.53 -13.25
N ALA A 320 5.27 -5.18 -14.49
CA ALA A 320 3.96 -4.60 -14.79
C ALA A 320 2.85 -5.63 -14.57
N THR A 321 3.09 -6.91 -14.89
CA THR A 321 2.18 -8.01 -14.52
C THR A 321 1.93 -8.06 -13.01
N HIS A 322 2.96 -7.93 -12.18
CA HIS A 322 2.81 -7.87 -10.72
C HIS A 322 1.90 -6.71 -10.32
N ASN A 323 2.18 -5.51 -10.83
CA ASN A 323 1.41 -4.30 -10.51
C ASN A 323 -0.09 -4.42 -10.83
N VAL A 324 -0.44 -5.02 -11.98
CA VAL A 324 -1.85 -5.22 -12.36
C VAL A 324 -2.46 -6.49 -11.76
N THR A 325 -1.72 -7.27 -10.98
CA THR A 325 -2.27 -8.39 -10.18
C THR A 325 -2.74 -7.92 -8.82
N LEU A 326 -1.98 -7.04 -8.15
CA LEU A 326 -2.25 -6.56 -6.80
C LEU A 326 -3.67 -6.02 -6.55
N PRO A 327 -4.29 -5.25 -7.47
CA PRO A 327 -5.63 -4.70 -7.27
C PRO A 327 -6.69 -5.78 -7.08
N TYR A 328 -6.52 -6.92 -7.74
CA TYR A 328 -7.45 -8.05 -7.69
C TYR A 328 -7.15 -9.04 -6.58
N THR A 329 -6.00 -8.93 -5.92
CA THR A 329 -5.54 -9.85 -4.88
C THR A 329 -5.30 -9.10 -3.58
N ARG A 330 -4.06 -8.75 -3.24
CA ARG A 330 -3.69 -8.12 -1.96
C ARG A 330 -4.54 -6.89 -1.61
N MET A 331 -4.92 -6.08 -2.59
CA MET A 331 -5.66 -4.82 -2.33
C MET A 331 -7.12 -5.04 -1.93
N ILE A 332 -7.76 -6.14 -2.33
CA ILE A 332 -9.21 -6.34 -2.08
C ILE A 332 -9.54 -6.56 -0.59
N VAL A 333 -8.53 -6.82 0.23
CA VAL A 333 -8.68 -7.00 1.68
C VAL A 333 -8.33 -5.74 2.49
N GLY A 334 -7.72 -4.72 1.86
CA GLY A 334 -7.44 -3.44 2.48
C GLY A 334 -6.28 -2.67 1.85
N PRO A 335 -5.94 -1.49 2.39
CA PRO A 335 -4.93 -0.59 1.84
C PRO A 335 -3.57 -1.22 1.60
N ILE A 336 -2.83 -0.65 0.65
CA ILE A 336 -1.48 -1.08 0.25
C ILE A 336 -0.50 0.08 0.21
N ASP A 337 0.48 0.09 1.11
CA ASP A 337 1.64 0.96 0.97
C ASP A 337 2.65 0.36 -0.03
N TYR A 338 2.29 0.39 -1.31
CA TYR A 338 3.14 -0.09 -2.40
C TYR A 338 4.39 0.80 -2.59
N THR A 339 4.33 2.05 -2.13
CA THR A 339 5.33 3.10 -2.32
C THR A 339 5.54 3.59 -3.77
N PRO A 340 4.49 4.10 -4.45
CA PRO A 340 4.59 4.51 -5.84
C PRO A 340 5.44 5.79 -6.04
N GLY A 341 5.57 6.21 -7.30
CA GLY A 341 6.15 7.50 -7.64
C GLY A 341 7.62 7.48 -8.03
N GLY A 342 8.23 6.34 -8.36
CA GLY A 342 9.54 6.33 -9.02
C GLY A 342 9.48 7.08 -10.36
N PHE A 343 10.28 8.14 -10.51
CA PHE A 343 10.29 9.02 -11.68
C PHE A 343 11.47 8.76 -12.62
N ARG A 344 12.29 7.76 -12.33
CA ARG A 344 13.33 7.26 -13.24
C ARG A 344 12.86 5.99 -13.94
N ASN A 345 12.04 6.18 -14.98
CA ASN A 345 11.42 5.12 -15.75
C ASN A 345 12.36 4.57 -16.83
N VAL A 346 12.45 3.25 -16.94
CA VAL A 346 13.24 2.52 -17.95
C VAL A 346 12.42 1.37 -18.51
N THR A 347 12.84 0.81 -19.65
CA THR A 347 12.19 -0.41 -20.17
C THR A 347 12.65 -1.63 -19.37
N PRO A 348 11.86 -2.72 -19.34
CA PRO A 348 12.27 -3.97 -18.69
C PRO A 348 13.64 -4.48 -19.17
N GLU A 349 13.97 -4.32 -20.45
CA GLU A 349 15.22 -4.79 -21.05
C GLU A 349 16.45 -4.01 -20.58
N THR A 350 16.25 -2.75 -20.19
CA THR A 350 17.33 -1.83 -19.78
C THR A 350 17.41 -1.66 -18.26
N PHE A 351 16.49 -2.29 -17.53
CA PHE A 351 16.44 -2.20 -16.08
C PHE A 351 17.66 -2.78 -15.39
N GLN A 352 18.14 -2.04 -14.39
CA GLN A 352 19.17 -2.49 -13.47
C GLN A 352 18.75 -2.09 -12.06
N HIS A 353 18.78 -3.06 -11.14
CA HIS A 353 18.52 -2.78 -9.73
C HIS A 353 19.67 -1.92 -9.17
N ARG A 354 19.30 -0.87 -8.44
CA ARG A 354 20.26 0.06 -7.81
C ARG A 354 19.72 0.44 -6.44
N PHE A 355 20.53 0.26 -5.42
CA PHE A 355 20.09 0.52 -4.05
C PHE A 355 19.81 2.01 -3.79
N LEU A 356 20.58 2.90 -4.41
CA LEU A 356 20.40 4.35 -4.35
C LEU A 356 19.94 4.86 -5.71
N LEU A 357 19.00 5.81 -5.71
CA LEU A 357 18.33 6.30 -6.92
C LEU A 357 17.85 5.16 -7.84
N PRO A 358 17.05 4.21 -7.32
CA PRO A 358 16.48 3.13 -8.13
C PRO A 358 15.71 3.65 -9.35
N THR A 359 15.59 2.78 -10.35
CA THR A 359 14.75 2.99 -11.54
C THR A 359 13.50 2.11 -11.43
N VAL A 360 12.49 2.35 -12.27
CA VAL A 360 11.29 1.51 -12.35
C VAL A 360 11.07 1.03 -13.78
N MET A 361 10.54 -0.19 -13.94
CA MET A 361 10.37 -0.86 -15.25
C MET A 361 9.09 -0.50 -16.01
N THR A 362 8.28 0.42 -15.47
CA THR A 362 7.02 0.87 -16.04
C THR A 362 7.18 2.25 -16.65
N THR A 363 6.26 2.65 -17.52
CA THR A 363 6.21 4.03 -18.02
C THR A 363 5.83 5.02 -16.90
N ARG A 364 6.07 6.31 -17.15
CA ARG A 364 5.67 7.40 -16.26
C ARG A 364 4.15 7.44 -16.07
N ALA A 365 3.36 7.25 -17.13
CA ALA A 365 1.89 7.28 -17.02
C ALA A 365 1.33 6.07 -16.24
N HIS A 366 1.97 4.90 -16.31
CA HIS A 366 1.66 3.78 -15.39
C HIS A 366 1.90 4.18 -13.93
N GLY A 367 3.03 4.82 -13.64
CA GLY A 367 3.36 5.32 -12.30
C GLY A 367 2.36 6.35 -11.77
N LEU A 368 1.82 7.22 -12.64
CA LEU A 368 0.75 8.15 -12.27
C LEU A 368 -0.57 7.41 -12.01
N ALA A 369 -0.90 6.40 -12.82
CA ALA A 369 -2.11 5.61 -12.67
C ALA A 369 -2.17 4.86 -11.33
N MET A 370 -1.02 4.46 -10.78
CA MET A 370 -0.93 3.83 -9.45
C MET A 370 -1.59 4.66 -8.35
N PHE A 371 -1.49 6.00 -8.40
CA PHE A 371 -2.12 6.90 -7.41
C PHE A 371 -3.67 6.89 -7.46
N VAL A 372 -4.25 6.30 -8.51
CA VAL A 372 -5.70 6.09 -8.63
C VAL A 372 -6.05 4.62 -8.42
N VAL A 373 -5.25 3.70 -8.94
CA VAL A 373 -5.54 2.27 -8.85
C VAL A 373 -5.37 1.77 -7.42
N TYR A 374 -4.23 2.07 -6.80
CA TYR A 374 -3.89 1.58 -5.46
C TYR A 374 -4.60 2.38 -4.38
N ASP A 375 -5.29 1.66 -3.50
CA ASP A 375 -5.94 2.25 -2.33
C ASP A 375 -4.94 2.40 -1.19
N SER A 376 -4.56 3.64 -0.86
CA SER A 376 -3.66 3.93 0.25
C SER A 376 -3.93 5.33 0.83
N PRO A 377 -4.71 5.43 1.92
CA PRO A 377 -5.00 6.71 2.59
C PRO A 377 -3.75 7.53 2.96
N LEU A 378 -2.64 6.87 3.27
CA LEU A 378 -1.30 7.46 3.26
C LEU A 378 -0.53 6.93 2.04
N THR A 379 -0.20 7.79 1.09
CA THR A 379 0.58 7.38 -0.10
C THR A 379 1.92 8.08 -0.11
N VAL A 380 3.03 7.34 -0.19
CA VAL A 380 4.33 7.98 -0.38
C VAL A 380 4.58 8.42 -1.83
N VAL A 381 5.43 9.42 -1.98
CA VAL A 381 6.00 9.94 -3.22
C VAL A 381 7.49 9.62 -3.15
N ALA A 382 7.89 8.50 -3.75
CA ALA A 382 9.12 7.79 -3.40
C ALA A 382 10.44 8.43 -3.88
N ASP A 383 10.41 9.23 -4.94
CA ASP A 383 11.64 9.70 -5.59
C ASP A 383 12.21 11.00 -4.98
N THR A 384 13.38 11.41 -5.42
CA THR A 384 14.03 12.66 -4.99
C THR A 384 13.21 13.87 -5.44
N PRO A 385 13.17 14.97 -4.65
CA PRO A 385 12.57 16.24 -5.08
C PRO A 385 12.97 16.67 -6.49
N ASP A 386 14.25 16.50 -6.84
CA ASP A 386 14.80 16.89 -8.14
C ASP A 386 14.28 16.03 -9.30
N ALA A 387 13.85 14.78 -9.04
CA ALA A 387 13.28 13.92 -10.07
C ALA A 387 11.91 14.44 -10.54
N TYR A 388 11.17 15.10 -9.65
CA TYR A 388 9.87 15.71 -9.93
C TYR A 388 9.98 17.14 -10.44
N ALA A 389 11.11 17.81 -10.19
CA ALA A 389 11.31 19.21 -10.54
C ALA A 389 11.22 19.41 -12.07
N GLY A 390 10.41 20.38 -12.49
CA GLY A 390 10.23 20.71 -13.90
C GLY A 390 9.38 19.73 -14.71
N GLN A 391 8.89 18.64 -14.10
CA GLN A 391 8.01 17.66 -14.76
C GLN A 391 6.55 18.14 -14.70
N PRO A 392 5.87 18.42 -15.84
CA PRO A 392 4.50 18.95 -15.84
C PRO A 392 3.48 18.01 -15.18
N GLU A 393 3.70 16.71 -15.23
CA GLU A 393 2.86 15.66 -14.64
C GLU A 393 2.97 15.56 -13.11
N THR A 394 3.97 16.17 -12.47
CA THR A 394 4.03 16.29 -11.01
C THR A 394 2.77 16.98 -10.46
N ALA A 395 2.16 17.87 -11.25
CA ALA A 395 0.90 18.52 -10.92
C ALA A 395 -0.26 17.53 -10.73
N PHE A 396 -0.22 16.34 -11.37
CA PHE A 396 -1.21 15.29 -11.13
C PHE A 396 -1.08 14.73 -9.73
N ILE A 397 0.15 14.38 -9.30
CA ILE A 397 0.44 13.84 -7.97
C ILE A 397 -0.03 14.82 -6.88
N ALA A 398 0.23 16.11 -7.04
CA ALA A 398 -0.24 17.13 -6.10
C ALA A 398 -1.77 17.14 -5.95
N ARG A 399 -2.51 16.87 -7.03
CA ARG A 399 -3.98 17.02 -7.11
C ARG A 399 -4.76 15.73 -6.86
N VAL A 400 -4.17 14.57 -7.06
CA VAL A 400 -4.85 13.28 -6.84
C VAL A 400 -5.04 13.06 -5.34
N PRO A 401 -6.28 12.79 -4.88
CA PRO A 401 -6.55 12.50 -3.48
C PRO A 401 -6.06 11.09 -3.12
N THR A 402 -5.98 10.78 -1.82
CA THR A 402 -5.64 9.44 -1.31
C THR A 402 -6.85 8.73 -0.70
N VAL A 403 -7.99 9.41 -0.59
CA VAL A 403 -9.27 8.87 -0.12
C VAL A 403 -10.38 9.27 -1.09
N TRP A 404 -11.38 8.39 -1.17
CA TRP A 404 -12.36 8.41 -2.26
C TRP A 404 -13.77 8.28 -1.69
N ASP A 405 -14.72 8.99 -2.32
CA ASP A 405 -16.14 8.86 -2.00
C ASP A 405 -16.77 7.65 -2.70
N GLU A 406 -16.19 7.23 -3.82
CA GLU A 406 -16.73 6.20 -4.69
C GLU A 406 -15.62 5.61 -5.56
N THR A 407 -15.66 4.28 -5.74
CA THR A 407 -14.78 3.52 -6.63
C THR A 407 -15.65 2.74 -7.60
N ARG A 408 -15.24 2.67 -8.86
CA ARG A 408 -15.89 1.92 -9.93
C ARG A 408 -14.84 1.13 -10.69
N PHE A 409 -15.01 -0.18 -10.75
CA PHE A 409 -14.30 -1.02 -11.71
C PHE A 409 -14.91 -0.78 -13.09
N ILE A 410 -14.06 -0.53 -14.09
CA ILE A 410 -14.51 -0.30 -15.47
C ILE A 410 -14.26 -1.55 -16.31
N THR A 411 -13.01 -2.01 -16.34
CA THR A 411 -12.60 -3.19 -17.11
C THR A 411 -11.20 -3.64 -16.68
N GLY A 412 -10.89 -4.90 -16.92
CA GLY A 412 -9.57 -5.47 -16.68
C GLY A 412 -9.64 -6.96 -16.36
N GLU A 413 -8.46 -7.56 -16.26
CA GLU A 413 -8.26 -8.99 -16.02
C GLU A 413 -7.01 -9.17 -15.14
N ILE A 414 -7.04 -10.14 -14.21
CA ILE A 414 -5.94 -10.37 -13.26
C ILE A 414 -4.62 -10.62 -13.99
N GLY A 415 -3.59 -9.86 -13.64
CA GLY A 415 -2.25 -9.99 -14.26
C GLY A 415 -2.17 -9.46 -15.70
N GLN A 416 -3.24 -8.89 -16.22
CA GLN A 416 -3.32 -8.36 -17.58
C GLN A 416 -3.46 -6.84 -17.58
N SER A 417 -4.53 -6.32 -16.98
CA SER A 417 -4.81 -4.89 -16.96
C SER A 417 -5.83 -4.54 -15.90
N VAL A 418 -5.91 -3.26 -15.55
CA VAL A 418 -6.93 -2.73 -14.65
C VAL A 418 -7.27 -1.31 -15.04
N VAL A 419 -8.56 -0.99 -15.05
CA VAL A 419 -9.08 0.36 -15.23
C VAL A 419 -10.09 0.64 -14.13
N LEU A 420 -9.76 1.60 -13.26
CA LEU A 420 -10.64 2.08 -12.20
C LEU A 420 -11.00 3.54 -12.43
N ALA A 421 -12.23 3.91 -12.08
CA ALA A 421 -12.63 5.30 -11.89
C ALA A 421 -12.96 5.54 -10.41
N ARG A 422 -12.41 6.60 -9.83
CA ARG A 422 -12.68 6.98 -8.43
C ARG A 422 -13.12 8.44 -8.33
N ARG A 423 -14.06 8.72 -7.44
CA ARG A 423 -14.61 10.07 -7.21
C ARG A 423 -14.11 10.65 -5.90
N SER A 424 -13.79 11.93 -5.90
CA SER A 424 -13.56 12.72 -4.69
C SER A 424 -14.24 14.08 -4.82
N GLY A 425 -15.25 14.32 -3.99
CA GLY A 425 -16.17 15.43 -4.16
C GLY A 425 -16.86 15.35 -5.51
N ARG A 426 -16.57 16.32 -6.38
CA ARG A 426 -17.13 16.39 -7.74
C ARG A 426 -16.15 15.95 -8.84
N ASP A 427 -14.88 15.77 -8.50
CA ASP A 427 -13.86 15.37 -9.46
C ASP A 427 -13.81 13.84 -9.55
N TRP A 428 -13.61 13.35 -10.76
CA TRP A 428 -13.33 11.94 -11.02
C TRP A 428 -11.89 11.75 -11.48
N TYR A 429 -11.33 10.60 -11.16
CA TYR A 429 -9.99 10.20 -11.53
C TYR A 429 -10.05 8.81 -12.13
N ILE A 430 -9.42 8.61 -13.29
CA ILE A 430 -9.29 7.29 -13.93
C ILE A 430 -7.82 6.90 -13.85
N GLY A 431 -7.56 5.67 -13.42
CA GLY A 431 -6.26 5.02 -13.52
C GLY A 431 -6.38 3.78 -14.40
N ALA A 432 -5.54 3.70 -15.42
CA ALA A 432 -5.44 2.55 -16.32
C ALA A 432 -4.01 2.03 -16.32
N MET A 433 -3.82 0.73 -16.12
CA MET A 433 -2.52 0.06 -16.17
C MET A 433 -2.62 -1.22 -16.98
N THR A 434 -1.60 -1.54 -17.76
CA THR A 434 -1.45 -2.83 -18.45
C THR A 434 -0.15 -3.51 -18.04
N ASN A 435 -0.08 -4.82 -18.25
CA ASN A 435 1.15 -5.60 -18.13
C ASN A 435 2.12 -5.29 -19.29
N GLU A 436 3.13 -6.14 -19.49
CA GLU A 436 4.16 -5.96 -20.52
C GLU A 436 3.58 -5.94 -21.95
N GLN A 437 2.33 -6.37 -22.16
CA GLN A 437 1.64 -6.29 -23.44
C GLN A 437 0.83 -4.99 -23.53
N GLY A 438 1.12 -4.20 -24.58
CA GLY A 438 0.37 -2.98 -24.87
C GLY A 438 -1.09 -3.28 -25.24
N ARG A 439 -1.99 -2.35 -24.91
CA ARG A 439 -3.44 -2.51 -25.06
C ARG A 439 -4.12 -1.18 -25.34
N THR A 440 -5.21 -1.20 -26.11
CA THR A 440 -6.15 -0.09 -26.18
C THR A 440 -7.36 -0.42 -25.32
N VAL A 441 -7.71 0.46 -24.37
CA VAL A 441 -8.89 0.31 -23.51
C VAL A 441 -9.94 1.36 -23.84
N SER A 442 -11.21 0.96 -23.79
CA SER A 442 -12.35 1.86 -23.93
C SER A 442 -12.99 2.09 -22.57
N VAL A 443 -13.14 3.35 -22.17
CA VAL A 443 -13.66 3.76 -20.86
C VAL A 443 -14.96 4.52 -21.08
N PRO A 444 -16.12 3.86 -20.97
CA PRO A 444 -17.41 4.55 -20.93
C PRO A 444 -17.44 5.51 -19.74
N LEU A 445 -17.94 6.73 -19.94
CA LEU A 445 -17.99 7.76 -18.89
C LEU A 445 -19.38 7.92 -18.26
N ASP A 446 -20.26 6.92 -18.40
CA ASP A 446 -21.64 6.97 -17.91
C ASP A 446 -21.76 7.22 -16.40
N PHE A 447 -20.72 6.88 -15.62
CA PHE A 447 -20.58 7.20 -14.20
C PHE A 447 -20.52 8.70 -13.86
N LEU A 448 -20.22 9.58 -14.83
CA LEU A 448 -20.11 11.04 -14.59
C LEU A 448 -21.46 11.70 -14.25
N GLY A 449 -22.57 11.06 -14.58
CA GLY A 449 -23.91 11.64 -14.44
C GLY A 449 -24.12 12.87 -15.34
N ARG A 450 -25.01 13.78 -14.92
CA ARG A 450 -25.36 14.96 -15.73
C ARG A 450 -24.31 16.05 -15.62
N GLY A 451 -23.87 16.58 -16.76
CA GLY A 451 -22.99 17.76 -16.81
C GLY A 451 -21.96 17.68 -17.92
N ARG A 452 -21.06 18.65 -17.94
CA ARG A 452 -19.84 18.62 -18.76
C ARG A 452 -18.63 18.62 -17.86
N PHE A 453 -17.62 17.90 -18.28
CA PHE A 453 -16.34 17.79 -17.60
C PHE A 453 -15.20 18.17 -18.56
N THR A 454 -14.06 18.56 -18.02
CA THR A 454 -12.79 18.55 -18.74
C THR A 454 -12.01 17.32 -18.30
N ALA A 455 -11.69 16.45 -19.26
CA ALA A 455 -10.74 15.36 -19.09
C ALA A 455 -9.34 15.87 -19.39
N THR A 456 -8.48 15.93 -18.36
CA THR A 456 -7.04 16.12 -18.49
C THR A 456 -6.39 14.74 -18.43
N SER A 457 -5.93 14.25 -19.57
CA SER A 457 -5.32 12.92 -19.71
C SER A 457 -3.81 13.01 -19.70
N TYR A 458 -3.17 12.08 -18.99
CA TYR A 458 -1.72 11.84 -18.92
C TYR A 458 -1.48 10.44 -19.48
N THR A 459 -1.00 10.35 -20.72
CA THR A 459 -0.84 9.08 -21.45
C THR A 459 0.61 8.82 -21.81
N ASP A 460 0.94 7.56 -22.10
CA ASP A 460 2.28 7.14 -22.50
C ASP A 460 2.79 7.91 -23.74
N GLY A 461 3.98 8.49 -23.65
CA GLY A 461 4.72 9.07 -24.79
C GLY A 461 5.72 8.07 -25.41
N ASP A 462 6.62 8.55 -26.27
CA ASP A 462 7.56 7.71 -27.04
C ASP A 462 8.56 6.94 -26.16
N LEU A 463 9.16 7.60 -25.18
CA LEU A 463 10.05 6.98 -24.19
C LEU A 463 9.29 6.62 -22.90
N PRO A 464 9.82 5.69 -22.07
CA PRO A 464 9.20 5.35 -20.78
C PRO A 464 9.01 6.54 -19.83
N THR A 465 9.81 7.60 -20.00
CA THR A 465 9.73 8.84 -19.22
C THR A 465 8.73 9.85 -19.76
N ASP A 466 8.30 9.70 -21.02
CA ASP A 466 7.51 10.71 -21.70
C ASP A 466 6.03 10.57 -21.34
N VAL A 467 5.39 11.72 -21.11
CA VAL A 467 3.95 11.81 -20.86
C VAL A 467 3.35 12.82 -21.81
N GLU A 468 2.32 12.39 -22.55
CA GLU A 468 1.49 13.28 -23.33
C GLU A 468 0.33 13.78 -22.46
N ILE A 469 0.17 15.11 -22.38
CA ILE A 469 -0.88 15.75 -21.58
C ILE A 469 -1.87 16.43 -22.52
N THR A 470 -3.14 16.03 -22.46
CA THR A 470 -4.19 16.58 -23.32
C THR A 470 -5.44 16.94 -22.53
N ASP A 471 -6.11 18.02 -22.93
CA ASP A 471 -7.40 18.45 -22.38
C ASP A 471 -8.53 18.24 -23.40
N ARG A 472 -9.61 17.59 -22.96
CA ARG A 472 -10.79 17.35 -23.81
C ARG A 472 -12.11 17.58 -23.05
N PRO A 473 -13.09 18.31 -23.62
CA PRO A 473 -14.45 18.32 -23.08
C PRO A 473 -15.11 16.95 -23.22
N VAL A 474 -15.73 16.47 -22.14
CA VAL A 474 -16.48 15.20 -22.13
C VAL A 474 -17.76 15.30 -21.31
N SER A 475 -18.62 14.29 -21.45
CA SER A 475 -19.90 14.10 -20.77
C SER A 475 -20.13 12.61 -20.52
N ALA A 476 -21.21 12.27 -19.81
CA ALA A 476 -21.57 10.87 -19.55
C ALA A 476 -21.95 10.04 -20.79
N ASN A 477 -22.13 10.67 -21.96
CA ASN A 477 -22.40 9.96 -23.21
C ASN A 477 -21.13 9.67 -24.02
N ASP A 478 -19.96 10.11 -23.54
CA ASP A 478 -18.68 9.92 -24.22
C ASP A 478 -17.98 8.65 -23.72
N THR A 479 -17.10 8.12 -24.58
CA THR A 479 -16.16 7.06 -24.25
C THR A 479 -14.75 7.59 -24.49
N LEU A 480 -13.86 7.41 -23.52
CA LEU A 480 -12.43 7.66 -23.71
C LEU A 480 -11.75 6.41 -24.25
N THR A 481 -10.93 6.58 -25.27
CA THR A 481 -10.01 5.54 -25.75
C THR A 481 -8.63 5.88 -25.22
N LEU A 482 -8.02 4.94 -24.50
CA LEU A 482 -6.67 5.10 -23.94
C LEU A 482 -5.77 4.02 -24.53
N ASP A 483 -4.71 4.45 -25.21
CA ASP A 483 -3.68 3.58 -25.75
C ASP A 483 -2.56 3.41 -24.72
N LEU A 484 -2.45 2.22 -24.15
CA LEU A 484 -1.47 1.88 -23.13
C LEU A 484 -0.32 1.13 -23.80
N LYS A 485 0.91 1.65 -23.67
CA LYS A 485 2.11 0.94 -24.14
C LYS A 485 2.37 -0.30 -23.27
N GLY A 486 3.24 -1.21 -23.71
CA GLY A 486 3.69 -2.32 -22.88
C GLY A 486 4.35 -1.80 -21.59
N SER A 487 3.98 -2.37 -20.45
CA SER A 487 4.32 -1.87 -19.11
C SER A 487 3.86 -0.43 -18.85
N GLY A 488 2.84 -0.01 -19.60
CA GLY A 488 2.34 1.35 -19.67
C GLY A 488 1.02 1.57 -18.96
N GLY A 489 0.48 2.77 -19.12
CA GLY A 489 -0.71 3.19 -18.41
C GLY A 489 -1.21 4.58 -18.82
N ALA A 490 -2.26 5.02 -18.13
CA ALA A 490 -2.81 6.35 -18.29
C ALA A 490 -3.49 6.79 -16.98
N ALA A 491 -3.36 8.09 -16.68
CA ALA A 491 -4.12 8.73 -15.62
C ALA A 491 -4.98 9.83 -16.21
N VAL A 492 -6.24 9.96 -15.79
CA VAL A 492 -7.13 11.02 -16.28
C VAL A 492 -7.79 11.71 -15.09
N ARG A 493 -7.77 13.04 -15.07
CA ARG A 493 -8.56 13.84 -14.12
C ARG A 493 -9.74 14.45 -14.86
N LEU A 494 -10.94 14.23 -14.35
CA LEU A 494 -12.21 14.69 -14.88
C LEU A 494 -12.77 15.75 -13.93
N THR A 495 -12.70 17.01 -14.32
CA THR A 495 -13.18 18.13 -13.51
C THR A 495 -14.49 18.69 -14.08
N PRO A 496 -15.54 18.92 -13.26
CA PRO A 496 -16.76 19.55 -13.73
C PRO A 496 -16.48 20.95 -14.29
N ARG A 497 -17.20 21.32 -15.36
CA ARG A 497 -17.18 22.68 -15.93
C ARG A 497 -18.21 23.60 -15.29
#